data_AF-X1HFG2-F1
#
_entry.id   AF-X1HFG2-F1
#
_cell.length_a   1.000
_cell.length_b   1.000
_cell.length_c   1.000
_cell.angle_alpha   90.00
_cell.angle_beta   90.00
_cell.angle_gamma   90.00
#
_symmetry.space_group_name_H-M   'P 1'
#
loop_
_entity.id
_entity.type
_entity.pdbx_description
1 polymer ?
#
loop_
_entity_poly.entity_id
_entity_poly.type
_entity_poly.pdbx_seq_one_letter_code
_entity_poly.pdbx_strand_id
1 'polypeptide(L)' 'MGLDLYQEYDFVREIFDMVDEVTKTHISRLCFKGPMEELTLTVNLQPAVTAVN' A
#
# COMPACT_ATOMS: atom_id res chain seq x y z
N MET A 1 -3.80 -6.93 1.21
CA MET A 1 -2.63 -6.90 2.12
C MET A 1 -2.77 -5.70 3.05
N GLY A 2 -2.46 -5.83 4.35
CA GLY A 2 -2.35 -4.70 5.29
C GLY A 2 -3.66 -4.00 5.73
N LEU A 3 -4.82 -4.33 5.16
CA LEU A 3 -6.07 -3.60 5.40
C LEU A 3 -6.52 -3.61 6.86
N ASP A 4 -6.41 -4.74 7.55
CA ASP A 4 -6.84 -4.88 8.94
C ASP A 4 -6.00 -3.97 9.87
N LEU A 5 -4.69 -3.89 9.62
CA LEU A 5 -3.77 -3.00 10.34
C LEU A 5 -4.04 -1.52 10.01
N TYR A 6 -4.33 -1.21 8.74
CA TYR A 6 -4.71 0.14 8.29
C TYR A 6 -6.04 0.60 8.91
N GLN A 7 -6.95 -0.31 9.24
CA GLN A 7 -8.22 0.02 9.92
C GLN A 7 -8.02 0.19 11.43
N GLU A 8 -7.20 -0.65 12.07
CA GLU A 8 -6.99 -0.61 13.52
C GLU A 8 -6.09 0.55 13.98
N TYR A 9 -5.01 0.85 13.25
CA TYR A 9 -3.94 1.73 13.75
C TYR A 9 -3.74 3.01 12.93
N ASP A 10 -3.80 4.17 13.58
CA ASP A 10 -3.60 5.49 12.94
C ASP A 10 -2.25 5.62 12.23
N PHE A 11 -1.15 5.19 12.87
CA PHE A 11 0.19 5.28 12.27
C PHE A 11 0.34 4.42 11.00
N VAL A 12 -0.46 3.36 10.84
CA VAL A 12 -0.46 2.55 9.61
C VAL A 12 -1.17 3.31 8.48
N ARG A 13 -2.20 4.13 8.80
CA ARG A 13 -2.81 5.06 7.83
C ARG A 13 -1.76 6.03 7.30
N GLU A 14 -1.03 6.68 8.21
CA GLU A 14 0.02 7.65 7.89
C GLU A 14 1.14 7.06 6.99
N ILE A 15 1.54 5.80 7.22
CA ILE A 15 2.51 5.10 6.36
C ILE A 15 1.96 4.90 4.94
N PHE A 16 0.71 4.42 4.81
CA PHE A 16 0.11 4.20 3.49
C PHE A 16 -0.16 5.51 2.74
N ASP A 17 -0.56 6.58 3.44
CA ASP A 17 -0.73 7.91 2.88
C ASP A 17 0.61 8.49 2.39
N MET A 18 1.69 8.31 3.17
CA MET A 18 3.05 8.69 2.76
C MET A 18 3.54 7.91 1.53
N VAL A 19 3.24 6.61 1.44
CA VAL A 19 3.60 5.78 0.28
C VAL A 19 2.87 6.28 -0.97
N ASP A 20 1.58 6.56 -0.89
CA ASP A 20 0.81 7.12 -2.00
C ASP A 20 1.33 8.52 -2.40
N GLU A 21 1.69 9.37 -1.43
CA GLU A 21 2.28 10.68 -1.71
C GLU A 21 3.66 10.57 -2.39
N VAL A 22 4.56 9.74 -1.88
CA VAL A 22 5.94 9.63 -2.40
C VAL A 22 5.97 8.98 -3.78
N THR A 23 5.16 7.94 -4.00
CA THR A 23 5.08 7.24 -5.29
C THR A 23 4.26 7.98 -6.35
N LYS A 24 3.40 8.93 -5.92
CA LYS A 24 2.39 9.59 -6.77
C LYS A 24 1.42 8.59 -7.43
N THR A 25 1.16 7.46 -6.77
CA THR A 25 0.21 6.42 -7.20
C THR A 25 -0.64 5.93 -6.02
N HIS A 26 -1.72 5.20 -6.27
CA HIS A 26 -2.61 4.69 -5.22
C HIS A 26 -2.23 3.27 -4.80
N ILE A 27 -1.02 3.11 -4.24
CA ILE A 27 -0.51 1.82 -3.74
C ILE A 27 -1.40 1.28 -2.62
N SER A 28 -1.88 2.14 -1.72
CA SER A 28 -2.83 1.79 -0.65
C SER A 28 -4.07 1.07 -1.20
N ARG A 29 -4.74 1.69 -2.18
CA ARG A 29 -5.92 1.14 -2.87
C ARG A 29 -5.59 -0.19 -3.57
N LEU A 30 -4.42 -0.28 -4.20
CA LEU A 30 -3.99 -1.48 -4.90
C LEU A 30 -3.73 -2.64 -3.93
N CYS A 31 -3.10 -2.38 -2.78
CA CYS A 31 -2.91 -3.33 -1.69
C CYS A 31 -4.22 -3.86 -1.11
N PHE A 32 -5.27 -3.03 -1.03
CA PHE A 32 -6.53 -3.38 -0.38
C PHE A 32 -7.56 -4.00 -1.33
N LYS A 33 -7.63 -3.52 -2.59
CA LYS A 33 -8.72 -3.83 -3.54
C LYS A 33 -8.26 -3.94 -5.00
N GLY A 34 -6.95 -3.92 -5.27
CA GLY A 34 -6.40 -4.02 -6.61
C GLY A 34 -6.42 -5.44 -7.18
N PRO A 35 -6.35 -5.60 -8.52
CA PRO A 35 -6.10 -6.89 -9.12
C PRO A 35 -4.67 -7.37 -8.81
N MET A 36 -4.50 -8.67 -8.58
CA MET A 36 -3.23 -9.24 -8.14
C MET A 36 -2.13 -9.08 -9.20
N GLU A 37 -2.52 -9.13 -10.48
CA GLU A 37 -1.67 -8.99 -11.65
C GLU A 37 -1.04 -7.59 -11.74
N GLU A 38 -1.74 -6.56 -11.25
CA GLU A 38 -1.23 -5.19 -11.19
C GLU A 38 -0.42 -4.95 -9.91
N LEU A 39 -0.86 -5.49 -8.77
CA LEU A 39 -0.13 -5.41 -7.50
C LEU A 39 1.24 -6.09 -7.55
N THR A 40 1.36 -7.19 -8.30
CA THR A 40 2.61 -7.96 -8.44
C THR A 40 3.60 -7.40 -9.45
N LEU A 41 3.25 -6.34 -10.21
CA LEU A 41 4.22 -5.60 -11.02
C LEU A 41 5.28 -4.99 -10.09
N THR A 42 6.57 -5.14 -10.42
CA THR A 42 7.69 -4.70 -9.58
C THR A 42 7.57 -3.25 -9.09
N VAL A 43 7.08 -2.35 -9.95
CA VAL A 43 6.86 -0.92 -9.65
C VAL A 43 5.83 -0.67 -8.53
N ASN A 44 4.87 -1.58 -8.37
CA ASN A 44 3.81 -1.50 -7.36
C ASN A 44 4.15 -2.37 -6.14
N LEU A 45 4.70 -3.57 -6.39
CA LEU A 45 5.02 -4.56 -5.35
C LEU A 45 6.10 -4.07 -4.39
N GLN A 46 7.13 -3.38 -4.88
CA GLN A 46 8.22 -2.90 -4.03
C GLN A 46 7.76 -1.83 -3.01
N PRO A 47 7.05 -0.75 -3.41
CA PRO A 47 6.42 0.15 -2.46
C PRO A 47 5.42 -0.54 -1.53
N ALA A 48 4.58 -1.43 -2.08
CA ALA A 48 3.57 -2.17 -1.31
C ALA A 48 4.17 -2.99 -0.17
N VAL A 49 5.27 -3.72 -0.43
CA VAL A 49 5.96 -4.53 0.58
C VAL A 49 6.75 -3.63 1.55
N THR A 50 7.35 -2.54 1.09
CA THR A 50 8.02 -1.56 1.97
C THR A 50 7.06 -0.94 2.99
N ALA A 51 5.80 -0.74 2.61
CA ALA A 51 4.75 -0.21 3.50
C ALA A 51 4.36 -1.15 4.67
N VAL A 52 4.76 -2.43 4.61
CA VAL A 52 4.40 -3.48 5.59
C VAL A 52 5.62 -4.28 6.08
N ASN A 53 6.82 -3.73 5.92
CA ASN A 53 8.12 -4.31 6.26
C ASN A 53 8.40 -4.34 7.77
#